data_AF-A0A358A114-F1
#
_entry.id   AF-A0A358A114-F1
#
_cell.length_a   1.000
_cell.length_b   1.000
_cell.length_c   1.000
_cell.angle_alpha   90.00
_cell.angle_beta   90.00
_cell.angle_gamma   90.00
#
_symmetry.space_group_name_H-M   'P 1'
#
loop_
_entity.id
_entity.type
_entity.pdbx_description
1 polymer ?
#
loop_
_entity_poly.entity_id
_entity_poly.type
_entity_poly.pdbx_seq_one_letter_code
_entity_poly.pdbx_strand_id
1 'polypeptide(L)' 'MLGTDGFGRSDTREALRSFFEVDAAHVVVTVLNSLARDGEIERKVVADAITTFGIDPNRPDPAHP' A
#
# COMPACT_ATOMS: atom_id res chain seq x y z
N MET A 1 -8.84 1.12 -4.28
CA MET A 1 -9.00 2.41 -3.56
C MET A 1 -8.24 2.27 -2.26
N LEU A 2 -7.62 3.34 -1.75
CA LEU A 2 -6.98 3.36 -0.43
C LEU A 2 -7.97 3.94 0.58
N GLY A 3 -8.08 3.31 1.74
CA GLY A 3 -9.07 3.68 2.75
C GLY A 3 -8.65 3.24 4.14
N THR A 4 -9.15 3.92 5.17
CA THR A 4 -8.97 3.52 6.56
C THR A 4 -10.13 2.63 7.01
N ASP A 5 -10.41 1.59 6.23
CA ASP A 5 -11.48 0.66 6.53
C ASP A 5 -11.01 -0.30 7.63
N GLY A 6 -11.90 -0.59 8.60
CA GLY A 6 -11.59 -1.41 9.77
C GLY A 6 -11.78 -0.69 11.12
N PHE A 7 -11.53 -1.41 12.22
CA PHE A 7 -11.64 -0.85 13.58
C PHE A 7 -10.42 0.00 13.94
N GLY A 8 -10.66 1.15 14.59
CA GLY A 8 -9.61 2.04 15.07
C GLY A 8 -8.71 1.36 16.11
N ARG A 9 -7.42 1.73 16.11
CA ARG A 9 -6.40 1.28 17.08
C ARG A 9 -5.69 2.48 17.70
N SER A 10 -5.17 2.32 18.91
CA SER A 10 -4.34 3.34 19.58
C SER A 10 -2.87 3.11 19.23
N ASP A 11 -2.31 3.96 18.38
CA ASP A 11 -0.89 4.00 18.03
C ASP A 11 -0.52 5.42 17.53
N THR A 12 0.74 5.63 17.17
CA THR A 12 1.23 6.84 16.49
C THR A 12 0.55 7.04 15.13
N ARG A 13 0.50 8.29 14.65
CA ARG A 13 -0.14 8.60 13.36
C ARG A 13 0.57 7.92 12.20
N GLU A 14 1.89 7.85 12.25
CA GLU A 14 2.74 7.19 11.27
C GLU A 14 2.40 5.69 11.20
N ALA A 15 2.37 5.02 12.35
CA ALA A 15 2.03 3.60 12.44
C ALA A 15 0.60 3.33 11.94
N LEU A 16 -0.37 4.17 12.30
CA LEU A 16 -1.75 4.01 11.84
C LEU A 16 -1.89 4.21 10.33
N ARG A 17 -1.19 5.19 9.73
CA ARG A 17 -1.24 5.39 8.27
C ARG A 17 -0.66 4.19 7.51
N SER A 18 0.41 3.61 8.01
CA SER A 18 0.98 2.39 7.43
C SER A 18 0.06 1.18 7.68
N PHE A 19 -0.52 1.06 8.88
CA PHE A 19 -1.50 0.03 9.20
C PHE A 19 -2.76 0.12 8.34
N PHE A 20 -3.20 1.31 7.94
CA PHE A 20 -4.35 1.46 7.04
C PHE A 20 -3.95 1.57 5.56
N GLU A 21 -2.71 1.28 5.18
CA GLU A 21 -2.27 1.36 3.77
C GLU A 21 -2.46 2.77 3.13
N VAL A 22 -2.48 3.84 3.93
CA VAL A 22 -2.70 5.23 3.45
C VAL A 22 -1.47 6.13 3.55
N ASP A 23 -0.29 5.56 3.81
CA ASP A 23 0.96 6.31 3.77
C ASP A 23 1.46 6.56 2.33
N ALA A 24 2.51 7.38 2.20
CA ALA A 24 3.05 7.76 0.89
C ALA A 24 3.57 6.55 0.10
N ALA A 25 4.10 5.52 0.76
CA ALA A 25 4.62 4.34 0.10
C ALA A 25 3.49 3.56 -0.60
N HIS A 26 2.36 3.37 0.08
CA HIS A 26 1.19 2.69 -0.48
C HIS A 26 0.56 3.48 -1.63
N VAL A 27 0.56 4.82 -1.55
CA VAL A 27 0.13 5.69 -2.66
C VAL A 27 1.01 5.49 -3.89
N VAL A 28 2.34 5.49 -3.72
CA VAL A 28 3.29 5.29 -4.84
C VAL A 28 3.06 3.93 -5.51
N VAL A 29 2.99 2.85 -4.72
CA VAL A 29 2.77 1.50 -5.28
C VAL A 29 1.43 1.40 -6.00
N THR A 30 0.37 2.04 -5.47
CA THR A 30 -0.95 2.08 -6.13
C THR A 30 -0.89 2.76 -7.49
N VAL A 31 -0.20 3.90 -7.58
CA VAL A 31 -0.03 4.64 -8.84
C VAL A 31 0.78 3.82 -9.85
N LEU A 32 1.92 3.27 -9.43
CA LEU A 32 2.75 2.42 -10.30
C LEU A 32 1.99 1.20 -10.79
N ASN A 33 1.18 0.57 -9.94
CA ASN A 33 0.34 -0.55 -10.34
C ASN A 33 -0.73 -0.15 -11.36
N SER A 34 -1.31 1.05 -11.27
CA SER A 34 -2.23 1.58 -12.29
C SER A 34 -1.52 1.74 -13.64
N LEU A 35 -0.36 2.40 -13.65
CA LEU A 35 0.43 2.60 -14.87
C LEU A 35 0.86 1.27 -15.51
N ALA A 36 1.22 0.28 -14.69
CA ALA A 36 1.59 -1.05 -15.18
C ALA A 36 0.40 -1.82 -15.77
N ARG A 37 -0.81 -1.60 -15.25
CA ARG A 37 -2.05 -2.17 -15.82
C ARG A 37 -2.40 -1.54 -17.16
N ASP A 38 -2.13 -0.25 -17.32
CA ASP A 38 -2.33 0.48 -18.56
C ASP A 38 -1.22 0.22 -19.60
N GLY A 39 -0.17 -0.52 -19.21
CA GLY A 39 0.94 -0.91 -20.08
C GLY A 39 1.99 0.18 -20.28
N GLU A 40 1.92 1.26 -19.51
CA GLU A 40 2.88 2.37 -19.59
C GLU A 40 4.24 2.03 -18.99
N ILE A 41 4.27 1.11 -18.01
CA ILE A 41 5.50 0.64 -17.37
C ILE A 41 5.51 -0.88 -17.18
N GLU A 42 6.69 -1.45 -16.98
CA GLU A 42 6.84 -2.87 -16.64
C GLU A 42 6.35 -3.17 -15.21
N ARG A 43 5.70 -4.32 -15.01
CA ARG A 43 5.29 -4.79 -13.68
C ARG A 43 6.45 -4.96 -12.70
N LYS A 44 7.67 -5.15 -13.22
CA LYS A 44 8.89 -5.23 -12.41
C LYS A 44 9.10 -3.96 -11.58
N VAL A 45 8.78 -2.78 -12.13
CA VAL A 45 8.89 -1.51 -11.42
C VAL A 45 8.02 -1.49 -10.17
N VAL A 46 6.82 -2.10 -10.24
CA VAL A 46 5.92 -2.23 -9.08
C VAL A 46 6.52 -3.16 -8.02
N ALA A 47 7.09 -4.30 -8.43
CA ALA A 47 7.73 -5.24 -7.51
C ALA A 47 8.97 -4.64 -6.81
N ASP A 48 9.77 -3.89 -7.54
CA ASP A 48 10.93 -3.17 -7.00
C ASP A 48 10.49 -2.10 -5.99
N ALA A 49 9.40 -1.37 -6.26
CA ALA A 49 8.84 -0.38 -5.34
C ALA A 49 8.31 -1.01 -4.05
N ILE A 50 7.57 -2.13 -4.14
CA ILE A 50 7.09 -2.89 -2.97
C ILE A 50 8.28 -3.29 -2.08
N THR A 51 9.34 -3.80 -2.69
CA THR A 51 10.56 -4.21 -1.97
C THR A 51 11.26 -3.01 -1.34
N THR A 52 11.40 -1.91 -2.09
CA THR A 52 12.09 -0.68 -1.64
C THR A 52 11.39 -0.05 -0.46
N PHE A 53 10.06 -0.05 -0.45
CA PHE A 53 9.26 0.51 0.63
C PHE A 53 8.97 -0.48 1.77
N GLY A 54 9.37 -1.75 1.63
CA GLY A 54 9.15 -2.78 2.65
C GLY A 54 7.67 -3.09 2.88
N ILE A 55 6.84 -2.97 1.84
CA ILE A 55 5.41 -3.28 1.93
C ILE A 55 5.24 -4.79 1.87
N ASP A 56 4.48 -5.37 2.79
CA ASP A 56 4.12 -6.79 2.77
C ASP A 56 2.83 -6.99 1.96
N PRO A 57 2.89 -7.61 0.76
CA PRO A 57 1.71 -7.85 -0.06
C PRO A 57 0.82 -8.99 0.48
N ASN A 58 1.30 -9.77 1.44
CA ASN A 58 0.55 -10.90 2.03
C ASN A 58 -0.10 -10.54 3.36
N ARG A 59 0.01 -9.29 3.82
CA ARG A 59 -0.59 -8.90 5.10
C ARG A 59 -2.11 -8.97 5.03
N PRO A 60 -2.81 -9.27 6.14
CA PRO A 60 -4.26 -9.24 6.20
C PRO A 60 -4.82 -7.85 5.88
N ASP A 61 -5.94 -7.81 5.17
CA ASP A 61 -6.67 -6.57 4.87
C ASP A 61 -7.14 -5.92 6.20
N PRO A 62 -6.84 -4.63 6.44
CA PRO A 62 -7.29 -3.92 7.65
C PRO A 62 -8.81 -3.95 7.88
N ALA A 63 -9.61 -4.05 6.81
CA ALA A 63 -11.07 -4.16 6.89
C ALA A 63 -11.54 -5.57 7.29
N HIS A 64 -10.71 -6.58 7.07
CA HIS A 64 -10.99 -7.99 7.33
C HIS A 64 -9.78 -8.67 8.03
N PRO A 65 -9.49 -8.29 9.29
CA PRO A 65 -8.32 -8.76 10.02
C PRO A 65 -8.39 -10.22 10.49
#